data_AF-A0AA92TNH9-F1
#
_entry.id   AF-A0AA92TNH9-F1
#
_cell.length_a   1.000
_cell.length_b   1.000
_cell.length_c   1.000
_cell.angle_alpha   90.00
_cell.angle_beta   90.00
_cell.angle_gamma   90.00
#
_symmetry.space_group_name_H-M   'P 1'
#
loop_
_entity.id
_entity.type
_entity.pdbx_description
1 polymer ?
#
loop_
_entity_poly.entity_id
_entity_poly.type
_entity_poly.pdbx_seq_one_letter_code
_entity_poly.pdbx_strand_id
1 'polypeptide(L)'
;MIYQRISKMLLLGLLVLPLASCSDDNNVVNNDKLNGDSQFGKANDVFEASEWYPGGELGTDEGMSYSAETPATTNQGLSNSFNKGEDFFEHLYTITEAPRKGLGPAWVRSSCIHCHPNYGHGKFQNQYQADQFGNGYLLVIYHPTAGTTADGKDYKANSYITEVTGMPQTKAMTPFSAPVDEKQINIQWNEVTAMPSGLAMKFPKDGETFALQYPEVTIPQSAFNTNPKPANYEVRLESTIGIYGTGLLDAIDQDDMKKVYQDEAKYGVELNPAMWDKTANDWASTAWYKLADGTKMVKKFTYAMTRASLQDGPGANAIWNITNVTRSDRHYLYTTPAWAKYQSEDPEVISYIKKHGADESSVLHPYYADTDEGIKERVNEILSCNNAPKDGKENAFEKYLLKGAPYNGEEEMSNKDYYDFMVWHRGLAVPAARNLDNAQVQEGKKLFTQWGCATCHKPSWKTGSDNYWVDNAIKAYAKSIGQDPNTMLPKYPNQTIYPYTDLVQHRLFMANDIRTGWCRTTPLWGRGLSSMLTGRSDRLHDCRARNVVEAIMWHCYDKRSDAYKSALNFYNATKEERDAVVAFINAI
;
A
#
# COMPACT_ATOMS: atom_id res chain seq x y z
N MET A 1 -6.74 61.85 3.12
CA MET A 1 -5.45 62.13 3.79
C MET A 1 -4.85 60.77 4.16
N ILE A 2 -3.90 60.24 3.39
CA ILE A 2 -2.44 60.50 3.49
C ILE A 2 -1.91 59.92 4.82
N TYR A 3 -1.32 58.70 4.82
CA TYR A 3 0.15 58.42 4.82
C TYR A 3 0.82 58.82 6.17
N GLN A 4 1.53 58.01 6.96
CA GLN A 4 2.78 57.24 6.74
C GLN A 4 3.14 56.44 8.03
N ARG A 5 3.62 55.17 7.93
CA ARG A 5 5.02 54.65 8.12
C ARG A 5 5.57 54.74 9.58
N ILE A 6 6.37 53.82 10.16
CA ILE A 6 7.63 53.11 9.80
C ILE A 6 7.79 51.96 10.83
N SER A 7 8.22 50.72 10.56
CA SER A 7 9.63 50.26 10.43
C SER A 7 9.64 48.75 10.08
N LYS A 8 10.13 48.28 8.92
CA LYS A 8 11.53 47.93 8.56
C LYS A 8 12.25 47.00 9.55
N MET A 9 12.11 45.69 9.33
CA MET A 9 13.23 44.74 9.38
C MET A 9 13.16 43.83 8.16
N LEU A 10 14.20 43.93 7.33
CA LEU A 10 14.56 42.93 6.33
C LEU A 10 14.95 41.63 7.04
N LEU A 11 14.54 40.48 6.50
CA LEU A 11 15.52 39.59 5.87
C LEU A 11 14.81 38.67 4.87
N LEU A 12 15.18 38.86 3.61
CA LEU A 12 14.85 38.02 2.47
C LEU A 12 15.36 36.60 2.73
N GLY A 13 14.45 35.64 2.72
CA GLY A 13 14.72 34.21 2.48
C GLY A 13 13.79 33.72 1.36
N LEU A 14 13.74 34.45 0.24
CA LEU A 14 13.11 33.95 -0.98
C LEU A 14 14.08 32.93 -1.59
N LEU A 15 13.88 31.67 -1.23
CA LEU A 15 14.35 30.54 -2.04
C LEU A 15 13.72 30.71 -3.42
N VAL A 16 14.55 31.10 -4.38
CA VAL A 16 14.23 31.11 -5.81
C VAL A 16 14.06 29.65 -6.21
N LEU A 17 12.81 29.19 -6.29
CA LEU A 17 12.45 27.93 -6.94
C LEU A 17 12.77 28.06 -8.44
N PRO A 18 13.55 27.15 -9.06
CA PRO A 18 13.51 26.99 -10.49
C PRO A 18 12.17 26.32 -10.85
N LEU A 19 11.13 27.13 -11.06
CA LEU A 19 9.79 26.73 -11.53
C LEU A 19 9.78 26.32 -13.01
N ALA A 20 10.83 25.64 -13.49
CA ALA A 20 10.91 25.12 -14.86
C ALA A 20 11.50 23.70 -14.88
N SER A 21 11.15 22.88 -13.88
CA SER A 21 11.33 21.43 -13.91
C SER A 21 10.06 20.81 -14.48
N CYS A 22 10.17 20.00 -15.55
CA CYS A 22 9.08 19.40 -16.33
C CYS A 22 7.73 19.34 -15.60
N SER A 23 6.79 20.23 -15.94
CA SER A 23 5.37 19.90 -15.85
C SER A 23 5.04 19.06 -17.09
N ASP A 24 4.25 18.00 -16.95
CA ASP A 24 3.62 17.37 -18.12
C ASP A 24 2.94 18.51 -18.90
N ASP A 25 3.34 18.70 -20.17
CA ASP A 25 2.96 19.87 -20.95
C ASP A 25 1.43 19.91 -21.12
N ASN A 26 0.83 21.11 -21.22
CA ASN A 26 -0.62 21.27 -21.44
C ASN A 26 -1.09 20.70 -22.81
N ASN A 27 -0.15 20.21 -23.63
CA ASN A 27 -0.38 19.58 -24.93
C ASN A 27 -0.39 18.04 -24.88
N VAL A 28 -0.12 17.41 -23.74
CA VAL A 28 -0.32 15.96 -23.57
C VAL A 28 -1.81 15.67 -23.66
N VAL A 29 -2.20 14.67 -24.46
CA VAL A 29 -3.61 14.30 -24.67
C VAL A 29 -4.31 14.16 -23.32
N ASN A 30 -5.34 14.98 -23.12
CA ASN A 30 -6.08 14.99 -21.87
C ASN A 30 -7.00 13.75 -21.80
N ASN A 31 -7.06 13.14 -20.63
CA ASN A 31 -7.78 11.89 -20.37
C ASN A 31 -9.28 12.10 -20.06
N ASP A 32 -9.83 13.29 -20.37
CA ASP A 32 -11.22 13.63 -20.07
C ASP A 32 -12.25 12.88 -20.94
N LYS A 33 -11.83 12.30 -22.06
CA LYS A 33 -12.74 11.72 -23.07
C LYS A 33 -12.85 10.20 -22.93
N LEU A 34 -14.06 9.75 -22.62
CA LEU A 34 -14.52 8.36 -22.83
C LEU A 34 -15.93 8.38 -23.44
N ASN A 35 -16.78 9.30 -22.96
CA ASN A 35 -18.16 9.45 -23.43
C ASN A 35 -18.25 10.07 -24.83
N GLY A 36 -18.75 9.28 -25.78
CA GLY A 36 -19.06 9.70 -27.15
C GLY A 36 -17.93 9.46 -28.16
N ASP A 37 -16.85 8.79 -27.76
CA ASP A 37 -15.84 8.35 -28.72
C ASP A 37 -16.36 7.17 -29.54
N SER A 38 -16.69 7.42 -30.81
CA SER A 38 -17.07 6.39 -31.77
C SER A 38 -16.00 5.32 -31.98
N GLN A 39 -14.77 5.52 -31.51
CA GLN A 39 -13.64 4.60 -31.61
C GLN A 39 -13.46 3.70 -30.38
N PHE A 40 -14.16 3.98 -29.27
CA PHE A 40 -14.08 3.14 -28.08
C PHE A 40 -14.40 1.68 -28.40
N GLY A 41 -13.56 0.76 -27.91
CA GLY A 41 -13.71 -0.69 -28.14
C GLY A 41 -13.34 -1.15 -29.54
N LYS A 42 -12.83 -0.29 -30.43
CA LYS A 42 -12.36 -0.68 -31.77
C LYS A 42 -10.85 -0.90 -31.81
N ALA A 43 -10.44 -1.94 -32.51
CA ALA A 43 -9.03 -2.19 -32.81
C ALA A 43 -8.50 -1.17 -33.85
N ASN A 44 -7.19 -0.98 -33.85
CA ASN A 44 -6.45 -0.27 -34.89
C ASN A 44 -5.10 -0.98 -35.15
N ASP A 45 -4.22 -0.39 -35.96
CA ASP A 45 -2.93 -1.02 -36.33
C ASP A 45 -1.96 -1.21 -35.14
N VAL A 46 -2.27 -0.67 -33.96
CA VAL A 46 -1.39 -0.63 -32.78
C VAL A 46 -2.04 -1.23 -31.54
N PHE A 47 -3.35 -1.07 -31.38
CA PHE A 47 -4.13 -1.53 -30.23
C PHE A 47 -5.18 -2.54 -30.64
N GLU A 48 -5.23 -3.64 -29.89
CA GLU A 48 -6.36 -4.58 -29.95
C GLU A 48 -7.61 -3.96 -29.33
N ALA A 49 -8.79 -4.39 -29.78
CA ALA A 49 -10.06 -3.93 -29.23
C ALA A 49 -10.18 -4.16 -27.71
N SER A 50 -9.62 -5.27 -27.21
CA SER A 50 -9.64 -5.61 -25.78
C SER A 50 -8.76 -4.71 -24.92
N GLU A 51 -7.81 -3.96 -25.49
CA GLU A 51 -6.97 -3.02 -24.71
C GLU A 51 -7.74 -1.79 -24.22
N TRP A 52 -8.90 -1.49 -24.80
CA TRP A 52 -9.84 -0.51 -24.25
C TRP A 52 -10.43 -0.94 -22.90
N TYR A 53 -10.32 -2.22 -22.55
CA TYR A 53 -10.82 -2.82 -21.33
C TYR A 53 -9.66 -3.37 -20.46
N PRO A 54 -8.90 -2.53 -19.74
CA PRO A 54 -7.74 -2.98 -18.98
C PRO A 54 -8.06 -4.02 -17.89
N GLY A 55 -9.27 -3.99 -17.33
CA GLY A 55 -9.74 -5.01 -16.39
C GLY A 55 -10.44 -6.21 -17.04
N GLY A 56 -10.43 -6.30 -18.37
CA GLY A 56 -11.27 -7.21 -19.15
C GLY A 56 -12.75 -6.81 -19.08
N GLU A 57 -13.62 -7.58 -19.76
CA GLU A 57 -15.07 -7.31 -19.80
C GLU A 57 -15.73 -7.35 -18.42
N LEU A 58 -15.22 -8.18 -17.51
CA LEU A 58 -15.79 -8.36 -16.18
C LEU A 58 -15.24 -7.38 -15.15
N GLY A 59 -14.13 -6.70 -15.43
CA GLY A 59 -13.39 -5.90 -14.44
C GLY A 59 -13.19 -4.43 -14.82
N THR A 60 -13.66 -4.00 -15.99
CA THR A 60 -13.50 -2.63 -16.48
C THR A 60 -14.78 -1.81 -16.23
N ASP A 61 -14.62 -0.60 -15.70
CA ASP A 61 -15.64 0.44 -15.70
C ASP A 61 -15.35 1.47 -16.81
N GLU A 62 -16.35 1.85 -17.58
CA GLU A 62 -16.23 2.85 -18.65
C GLU A 62 -16.22 4.29 -18.10
N GLY A 63 -16.48 4.47 -16.81
CA GLY A 63 -16.37 5.75 -16.12
C GLY A 63 -14.92 6.21 -15.86
N MET A 64 -14.80 7.44 -15.39
CA MET A 64 -13.58 7.97 -14.78
C MET A 64 -13.70 7.87 -13.26
N SER A 65 -13.58 6.65 -12.72
CA SER A 65 -13.66 6.44 -11.28
C SER A 65 -12.78 5.29 -10.80
N TYR A 66 -12.09 5.50 -9.67
CA TYR A 66 -11.43 4.42 -8.95
C TYR A 66 -12.33 3.75 -7.89
N SER A 67 -13.56 4.26 -7.69
CA SER A 67 -14.54 3.73 -6.74
C SER A 67 -15.62 2.85 -7.40
N ALA A 68 -15.62 2.76 -8.72
CA ALA A 68 -16.66 2.04 -9.45
C ALA A 68 -16.66 0.54 -9.13
N GLU A 69 -17.85 -0.04 -9.06
CA GLU A 69 -18.02 -1.49 -8.99
C GLU A 69 -17.76 -2.13 -10.36
N THR A 70 -17.23 -3.36 -10.35
CA THR A 70 -17.03 -4.12 -11.58
C THR A 70 -18.34 -4.67 -12.16
N PRO A 71 -18.40 -4.87 -13.49
CA PRO A 71 -19.49 -5.62 -14.11
C PRO A 71 -19.72 -7.00 -13.49
N ALA A 72 -18.65 -7.70 -13.05
CA ALA A 72 -18.78 -8.97 -12.32
C ALA A 72 -19.62 -8.83 -11.04
N THR A 73 -19.34 -7.81 -10.23
CA THR A 73 -20.07 -7.51 -9.00
C THR A 73 -21.55 -7.25 -9.30
N THR A 74 -21.85 -6.38 -10.27
CA THR A 74 -23.21 -6.03 -10.66
C THR A 74 -23.98 -7.25 -11.18
N ASN A 75 -23.37 -8.01 -12.10
CA ASN A 75 -23.99 -9.19 -12.71
C ASN A 75 -24.29 -10.30 -11.70
N GLN A 76 -23.50 -10.39 -10.63
CA GLN A 76 -23.73 -11.33 -9.53
C GLN A 76 -24.78 -10.83 -8.51
N GLY A 77 -25.31 -9.61 -8.67
CA GLY A 77 -26.29 -9.02 -7.77
C GLY A 77 -25.70 -8.55 -6.43
N LEU A 78 -24.40 -8.25 -6.41
CA LEU A 78 -23.66 -7.93 -5.18
C LEU A 78 -23.57 -6.43 -4.86
N SER A 79 -24.19 -5.54 -5.64
CA SER A 79 -24.05 -4.08 -5.50
C SER A 79 -24.41 -3.54 -4.10
N ASN A 80 -25.38 -4.14 -3.41
CA ASN A 80 -25.69 -3.73 -2.03
C ASN A 80 -24.57 -4.10 -1.05
N SER A 81 -23.96 -5.28 -1.21
CA SER A 81 -22.79 -5.69 -0.41
C SER A 81 -21.57 -4.85 -0.76
N PHE A 82 -21.39 -4.51 -2.05
CA PHE A 82 -20.34 -3.59 -2.51
C PHE A 82 -20.47 -2.22 -1.82
N ASN A 83 -21.62 -1.57 -1.88
CA ASN A 83 -21.83 -0.25 -1.26
C ASN A 83 -21.67 -0.29 0.27
N LYS A 84 -22.06 -1.40 0.91
CA LYS A 84 -21.82 -1.59 2.36
C LYS A 84 -20.35 -1.78 2.68
N GLY A 85 -19.62 -2.52 1.86
CA GLY A 85 -18.18 -2.70 2.02
C GLY A 85 -17.41 -1.39 1.83
N GLU A 86 -17.83 -0.57 0.87
CA GLU A 86 -17.27 0.77 0.61
C GLU A 86 -17.37 1.68 1.84
N ASP A 87 -18.50 1.66 2.55
CA ASP A 87 -18.72 2.44 3.76
C ASP A 87 -17.64 2.19 4.84
N PHE A 88 -17.16 0.94 5.00
CA PHE A 88 -16.07 0.62 5.92
C PHE A 88 -14.70 1.17 5.50
N PHE A 89 -14.49 1.39 4.20
CA PHE A 89 -13.24 1.95 3.67
C PHE A 89 -13.18 3.48 3.81
N GLU A 90 -14.29 4.15 3.52
CA GLU A 90 -14.37 5.61 3.47
C GLU A 90 -14.45 6.27 4.85
N HIS A 91 -15.11 5.62 5.81
CA HIS A 91 -15.47 6.26 7.07
C HIS A 91 -14.51 5.90 8.22
N LEU A 92 -14.53 6.76 9.23
CA LEU A 92 -13.73 6.60 10.45
C LEU A 92 -14.25 5.43 11.28
N TYR A 93 -13.31 4.60 11.74
CA TYR A 93 -13.47 3.72 12.88
C TYR A 93 -13.32 4.50 14.18
N THR A 94 -14.12 4.12 15.14
CA THR A 94 -14.17 4.65 16.50
C THR A 94 -13.78 3.56 17.49
N ILE A 95 -13.56 3.93 18.76
CA ILE A 95 -13.25 2.94 19.80
C ILE A 95 -14.48 2.03 20.03
N THR A 96 -15.68 2.59 20.21
CA THR A 96 -16.87 1.84 20.64
C THR A 96 -18.15 2.06 19.84
N GLU A 97 -18.23 3.05 18.95
CA GLU A 97 -19.47 3.41 18.27
C GLU A 97 -19.67 2.57 17.01
N ALA A 98 -20.72 1.75 17.02
CA ALA A 98 -21.16 0.99 15.84
C ALA A 98 -21.67 1.94 14.73
N PRO A 99 -21.60 1.55 13.44
CA PRO A 99 -21.17 0.24 12.94
C PRO A 99 -19.65 0.08 12.77
N ARG A 100 -18.86 1.14 12.99
CA ARG A 100 -17.41 1.15 12.77
C ARG A 100 -16.69 1.36 14.11
N LYS A 101 -16.68 0.31 14.92
CA LYS A 101 -16.03 0.27 16.24
C LYS A 101 -14.83 -0.67 16.24
N GLY A 102 -14.10 -0.72 17.35
CA GLY A 102 -12.97 -1.63 17.53
C GLY A 102 -11.62 -1.03 17.16
N LEU A 103 -11.53 0.30 17.07
CA LEU A 103 -10.23 0.95 17.03
C LEU A 103 -9.50 0.59 18.33
N GLY A 104 -8.48 -0.26 18.22
CA GLY A 104 -7.84 -0.88 19.38
C GLY A 104 -7.01 0.10 20.20
N PRO A 105 -6.21 -0.40 21.18
CA PRO A 105 -5.48 0.47 22.09
C PRO A 105 -4.35 1.27 21.40
N ALA A 106 -3.93 0.85 20.21
CA ALA A 106 -3.06 1.59 19.29
C ALA A 106 -3.44 1.32 17.83
N TRP A 107 -3.30 2.31 16.97
CA TRP A 107 -3.61 2.23 15.53
C TRP A 107 -2.60 3.04 14.69
N VAL A 108 -2.54 2.76 13.39
CA VAL A 108 -1.86 3.64 12.41
C VAL A 108 -2.79 4.76 12.01
N ARG A 109 -4.00 4.44 11.52
CA ARG A 109 -5.04 5.39 11.11
C ARG A 109 -6.43 4.87 11.44
N SER A 110 -7.39 5.78 11.55
CA SER A 110 -8.79 5.45 11.82
C SER A 110 -9.62 5.21 10.57
N SER A 111 -9.10 5.41 9.35
CA SER A 111 -9.76 4.90 8.13
C SER A 111 -8.79 4.63 6.99
N CYS A 112 -9.22 3.78 6.06
CA CYS A 112 -8.41 3.37 4.92
C CYS A 112 -8.26 4.50 3.88
N ILE A 113 -9.30 5.31 3.66
CA ILE A 113 -9.26 6.41 2.66
C ILE A 113 -8.26 7.52 3.02
N HIS A 114 -7.88 7.70 4.29
CA HIS A 114 -6.80 8.64 4.66
C HIS A 114 -5.47 8.26 4.01
N CYS A 115 -5.21 6.96 3.87
CA CYS A 115 -4.05 6.44 3.15
C CYS A 115 -4.28 6.38 1.64
N HIS A 116 -5.49 6.06 1.21
CA HIS A 116 -5.85 5.76 -0.18
C HIS A 116 -6.84 6.82 -0.70
N PRO A 117 -6.37 8.05 -0.98
CA PRO A 117 -7.26 9.14 -1.36
C PRO A 117 -7.96 8.82 -2.67
N ASN A 118 -9.30 8.80 -2.63
CA ASN A 118 -10.13 8.35 -3.74
C ASN A 118 -9.65 7.01 -4.31
N TYR A 119 -9.39 6.01 -3.46
CA TYR A 119 -9.01 4.63 -3.82
C TYR A 119 -7.64 4.51 -4.53
N GLY A 120 -6.95 5.63 -4.71
CA GLY A 120 -5.71 5.74 -5.44
C GLY A 120 -4.45 5.55 -4.57
N HIS A 121 -3.33 5.97 -5.15
CA HIS A 121 -2.02 6.00 -4.50
C HIS A 121 -1.95 7.13 -3.47
N GLY A 122 -1.13 6.95 -2.43
CA GLY A 122 -0.85 8.00 -1.45
C GLY A 122 -0.27 9.26 -2.09
N LYS A 123 -0.44 10.40 -1.42
CA LYS A 123 0.08 11.71 -1.86
C LYS A 123 1.43 11.98 -1.23
N PHE A 124 2.26 12.74 -1.93
CA PHE A 124 3.46 13.32 -1.35
C PHE A 124 3.12 14.17 -0.12
N GLN A 125 3.88 13.96 0.95
CA GLN A 125 3.85 14.75 2.19
C GLN A 125 5.26 15.17 2.60
N ASN A 126 5.37 16.35 3.19
CA ASN A 126 6.61 16.86 3.79
C ASN A 126 6.78 16.44 5.26
N GLN A 127 5.76 15.82 5.85
CA GLN A 127 5.75 15.42 7.25
C GLN A 127 4.89 14.16 7.42
N TYR A 128 5.23 13.34 8.41
CA TYR A 128 4.38 12.21 8.78
C TYR A 128 3.30 12.68 9.75
N GLN A 129 2.04 12.55 9.35
CA GLN A 129 0.87 12.83 10.18
C GLN A 129 -0.21 11.81 9.82
N ALA A 130 -0.57 10.95 10.78
CA ALA A 130 -1.52 9.87 10.55
C ALA A 130 -2.95 10.37 10.22
N ASP A 131 -3.34 11.56 10.66
CA ASP A 131 -4.68 12.09 10.41
C ASP A 131 -4.74 12.98 9.16
N GLN A 132 -3.60 13.22 8.50
CA GLN A 132 -3.57 14.01 7.27
C GLN A 132 -4.14 13.19 6.10
N PHE A 133 -5.26 13.65 5.53
CA PHE A 133 -5.87 12.99 4.37
C PHE A 133 -4.90 12.93 3.18
N GLY A 134 -4.82 11.75 2.56
CA GLY A 134 -3.91 11.43 1.47
C GLY A 134 -2.47 11.17 1.90
N ASN A 135 -2.15 11.22 3.20
CA ASN A 135 -0.86 10.73 3.67
C ASN A 135 -0.89 9.20 3.62
N GLY A 136 -0.37 8.63 2.53
CA GLY A 136 -0.28 7.18 2.34
C GLY A 136 0.97 6.56 2.93
N TYR A 137 1.79 7.31 3.66
CA TYR A 137 3.06 6.80 4.14
C TYR A 137 2.89 5.78 5.27
N LEU A 138 3.64 4.69 5.12
CA LEU A 138 3.92 3.65 6.09
C LEU A 138 5.41 3.70 6.41
N LEU A 139 5.72 3.53 7.69
CA LEU A 139 7.09 3.54 8.20
C LEU A 139 7.65 2.13 8.14
N VAL A 140 8.79 1.98 7.47
CA VAL A 140 9.55 0.73 7.45
C VAL A 140 10.77 0.92 8.33
N ILE A 141 10.67 0.45 9.59
CA ILE A 141 11.76 0.55 10.57
C ILE A 141 12.45 -0.81 10.68
N TYR A 142 13.74 -0.86 10.39
CA TYR A 142 14.48 -2.11 10.22
C TYR A 142 15.93 -2.00 10.67
N HIS A 143 16.57 -3.14 10.92
CA HIS A 143 17.98 -3.22 11.22
C HIS A 143 18.81 -3.19 9.93
N PRO A 144 19.67 -2.17 9.69
CA PRO A 144 20.47 -2.09 8.46
C PRO A 144 21.58 -3.16 8.42
N THR A 145 22.02 -3.62 9.59
CA THR A 145 23.05 -4.65 9.76
C THR A 145 22.55 -5.77 10.67
N ALA A 146 23.17 -6.93 10.64
CA ALA A 146 22.87 -8.02 11.59
C ALA A 146 23.46 -7.70 12.97
N GLY A 147 22.84 -8.22 14.02
CA GLY A 147 23.28 -7.98 15.39
C GLY A 147 22.40 -8.69 16.40
N THR A 148 22.46 -8.23 17.65
CA THR A 148 21.71 -8.78 18.78
C THR A 148 21.01 -7.65 19.52
N THR A 149 19.74 -7.86 19.91
CA THR A 149 18.96 -6.91 20.70
C THR A 149 19.49 -6.80 22.12
N ALA A 150 19.02 -5.80 22.87
CA ALA A 150 19.38 -5.60 24.28
C ALA A 150 19.01 -6.79 25.19
N ASP A 151 17.98 -7.56 24.82
CA ASP A 151 17.55 -8.79 25.51
C ASP A 151 18.20 -10.07 24.96
N GLY A 152 19.24 -9.95 24.12
CA GLY A 152 20.06 -11.07 23.68
C GLY A 152 19.51 -11.87 22.50
N LYS A 153 18.55 -11.34 21.73
CA LYS A 153 17.99 -12.00 20.54
C LYS A 153 18.70 -11.56 19.28
N ASP A 154 19.16 -12.53 18.48
CA ASP A 154 19.79 -12.23 17.19
C ASP A 154 18.77 -11.75 16.16
N TYR A 155 19.16 -10.76 15.37
CA TYR A 155 18.42 -10.26 14.22
C TYR A 155 19.30 -10.20 12.97
N LYS A 156 18.65 -10.28 11.80
CA LYS A 156 19.35 -10.30 10.50
C LYS A 156 19.40 -8.89 9.93
N ALA A 157 20.39 -8.63 9.07
CA ALA A 157 20.37 -7.43 8.24
C ALA A 157 19.06 -7.37 7.44
N ASN A 158 18.50 -6.18 7.34
CA ASN A 158 17.22 -5.87 6.72
C ASN A 158 15.99 -6.47 7.41
N SER A 159 16.07 -7.11 8.58
CA SER A 159 14.84 -7.50 9.29
C SER A 159 14.17 -6.29 9.95
N TYR A 160 12.85 -6.27 9.99
CA TYR A 160 12.10 -5.29 10.78
C TYR A 160 12.55 -5.34 12.24
N ILE A 161 12.57 -4.19 12.91
CA ILE A 161 12.74 -4.15 14.38
C ILE A 161 11.53 -4.82 15.05
N THR A 162 11.69 -5.30 16.28
CA THR A 162 10.65 -6.12 16.96
C THR A 162 9.94 -5.38 18.09
N GLU A 163 10.49 -4.23 18.48
CA GLU A 163 9.99 -3.38 19.55
C GLU A 163 8.68 -2.68 19.14
N VAL A 164 8.47 -2.46 17.84
CA VAL A 164 7.21 -1.98 17.25
C VAL A 164 6.71 -2.96 16.19
N THR A 165 5.45 -2.83 15.81
CA THR A 165 4.86 -3.69 14.78
C THR A 165 5.43 -3.38 13.39
N GLY A 166 5.32 -4.33 12.46
CA GLY A 166 5.84 -4.18 11.09
C GLY A 166 5.21 -3.02 10.30
N MET A 167 4.01 -2.57 10.69
CA MET A 167 3.48 -1.24 10.39
C MET A 167 3.37 -0.49 11.73
N PRO A 168 4.37 0.31 12.12
CA PRO A 168 4.40 0.93 13.45
C PRO A 168 3.16 1.78 13.71
N GLN A 169 2.50 1.56 14.86
CA GLN A 169 1.34 2.35 15.26
C GLN A 169 1.79 3.73 15.77
N THR A 170 1.14 4.79 15.31
CA THR A 170 1.48 6.18 15.63
C THR A 170 0.36 6.93 16.36
N LYS A 171 -0.71 6.22 16.70
CA LYS A 171 -1.82 6.69 17.52
C LYS A 171 -2.13 5.66 18.61
N ALA A 172 -2.73 6.13 19.69
CA ALA A 172 -3.20 5.29 20.80
C ALA A 172 -4.38 5.96 21.49
N MET A 173 -5.22 5.15 22.13
CA MET A 173 -6.31 5.65 22.97
C MET A 173 -5.75 6.15 24.30
N THR A 174 -6.40 7.14 24.90
CA THR A 174 -6.10 7.53 26.28
C THR A 174 -6.37 6.37 27.24
N PRO A 175 -5.48 6.07 28.21
CA PRO A 175 -4.29 6.85 28.61
C PRO A 175 -2.97 6.43 27.94
N PHE A 176 -2.98 5.46 27.03
CA PHE A 176 -1.76 4.95 26.42
C PHE A 176 -1.10 5.98 25.49
N SER A 177 0.23 5.93 25.44
CA SER A 177 1.01 6.65 24.43
C SER A 177 1.22 5.78 23.19
N ALA A 178 1.23 6.40 22.01
CA ALA A 178 1.48 5.69 20.75
C ALA A 178 2.86 5.01 20.77
N PRO A 179 3.01 3.78 20.20
CA PRO A 179 4.32 3.12 20.14
C PRO A 179 5.43 3.98 19.53
N VAL A 180 5.10 4.77 18.50
CA VAL A 180 5.98 5.79 17.92
C VAL A 180 5.25 7.14 17.95
N ASP A 181 5.85 8.14 18.59
CA ASP A 181 5.36 9.52 18.57
C ASP A 181 5.59 10.17 17.20
N GLU A 182 4.53 10.32 16.41
CA GLU A 182 4.60 10.89 15.06
C GLU A 182 5.13 12.32 15.03
N LYS A 183 4.99 13.10 16.11
CA LYS A 183 5.45 14.49 16.17
C LYS A 183 6.96 14.62 16.11
N GLN A 184 7.67 13.53 16.43
CA GLN A 184 9.13 13.47 16.43
C GLN A 184 9.69 12.80 15.17
N ILE A 185 8.84 12.38 14.23
CA ILE A 185 9.27 11.84 12.94
C ILE A 185 9.64 12.99 12.02
N ASN A 186 10.89 13.00 11.54
CA ASN A 186 11.37 14.00 10.61
C ASN A 186 11.52 13.38 9.21
N ILE A 187 10.91 14.02 8.21
CA ILE A 187 11.09 13.71 6.80
C ILE A 187 11.83 14.88 6.16
N GLN A 188 13.04 14.63 5.68
CA GLN A 188 13.82 15.57 4.90
C GLN A 188 13.78 15.16 3.43
N TRP A 189 13.33 16.06 2.56
CA TRP A 189 13.39 15.86 1.12
C TRP A 189 14.66 16.46 0.55
N ASN A 190 15.49 15.61 -0.04
CA ASN A 190 16.77 15.99 -0.64
C ASN A 190 16.63 16.02 -2.16
N GLU A 191 17.22 17.04 -2.79
CA GLU A 191 17.32 17.10 -4.25
C GLU A 191 18.53 16.31 -4.74
N VAL A 192 18.36 15.58 -5.83
CA VAL A 192 19.46 14.91 -6.53
C VAL A 192 20.26 15.95 -7.30
N THR A 193 21.52 16.14 -6.92
CA THR A 193 22.44 17.08 -7.58
C THR A 193 23.25 16.44 -8.69
N ALA A 194 23.44 15.13 -8.65
CA ALA A 194 24.10 14.34 -9.70
C ALA A 194 23.59 12.88 -9.68
N MET A 195 23.38 12.30 -10.86
CA MET A 195 23.04 10.87 -10.96
C MET A 195 24.30 10.00 -10.97
N PRO A 196 24.38 8.93 -10.16
CA PRO A 196 25.45 7.93 -10.22
C PRO A 196 25.67 7.33 -11.62
N SER A 197 24.65 7.34 -12.47
CA SER A 197 24.79 6.93 -13.87
C SER A 197 25.67 7.86 -14.72
N GLY A 198 25.97 9.07 -14.25
CA GLY A 198 26.76 10.07 -14.97
C GLY A 198 25.97 10.85 -16.03
N LEU A 199 24.67 10.60 -16.17
CA LEU A 199 23.80 11.37 -17.04
C LEU A 199 23.58 12.77 -16.44
N ALA A 200 23.46 13.79 -17.29
CA ALA A 200 23.12 15.13 -16.85
C ALA A 200 21.62 15.21 -16.49
N MET A 201 21.25 16.11 -15.57
CA MET A 201 19.85 16.40 -15.20
C MET A 201 19.12 17.25 -16.28
N LYS A 202 19.39 16.94 -17.56
CA LYS A 202 18.80 17.55 -18.75
C LYS A 202 18.86 16.57 -19.91
N PHE A 203 17.87 16.63 -20.79
CA PHE A 203 17.81 15.82 -22.00
C PHE A 203 18.80 16.36 -23.05
N PRO A 204 19.60 15.49 -23.70
CA PRO A 204 20.69 15.91 -24.57
C PRO A 204 20.22 16.45 -25.93
N LYS A 205 19.02 16.08 -26.40
CA LYS A 205 18.52 16.46 -27.74
C LYS A 205 17.88 17.85 -27.80
N ASP A 206 17.33 18.35 -26.69
CA ASP A 206 16.59 19.62 -26.64
C ASP A 206 16.99 20.51 -25.45
N GLY A 207 17.74 19.99 -24.47
CA GLY A 207 18.19 20.72 -23.30
C GLY A 207 17.14 20.90 -22.21
N GLU A 208 15.94 20.31 -22.33
CA GLU A 208 14.90 20.33 -21.29
C GLU A 208 15.44 19.70 -19.99
N THR A 209 15.17 20.33 -18.85
CA THR A 209 15.69 19.92 -17.54
C THR A 209 14.64 19.20 -16.70
N PHE A 210 15.07 18.21 -15.92
CA PHE A 210 14.25 17.53 -14.92
C PHE A 210 14.92 17.59 -13.55
N ALA A 211 14.14 17.49 -12.48
CA ALA A 211 14.64 17.43 -11.11
C ALA A 211 14.16 16.14 -10.43
N LEU A 212 15.02 15.51 -9.64
CA LEU A 212 14.68 14.33 -8.84
C LEU A 212 14.86 14.67 -7.35
N GLN A 213 14.03 14.08 -6.50
CA GLN A 213 14.08 14.25 -5.04
C GLN A 213 13.92 12.91 -4.35
N TYR A 214 14.44 12.74 -3.13
CA TYR A 214 14.27 11.53 -2.34
C TYR A 214 14.13 11.85 -0.84
N PRO A 215 13.41 11.04 -0.07
CA PRO A 215 13.24 11.27 1.36
C PRO A 215 14.39 10.67 2.18
N GLU A 216 14.76 11.35 3.25
CA GLU A 216 15.49 10.83 4.41
C GLU A 216 14.58 10.91 5.62
N VAL A 217 14.40 9.79 6.32
CA VAL A 217 13.53 9.74 7.49
C VAL A 217 14.33 9.39 8.73
N THR A 218 14.16 10.20 9.77
CA THR A 218 14.77 9.99 11.07
C THR A 218 13.69 9.96 12.15
N ILE A 219 13.86 9.03 13.09
CA ILE A 219 13.02 8.88 14.27
C ILE A 219 13.98 8.82 15.46
N PRO A 220 13.96 9.79 16.38
CA PRO A 220 14.84 9.77 17.53
C PRO A 220 14.41 8.71 18.54
N GLN A 221 15.35 8.24 19.38
CA GLN A 221 15.07 7.31 20.48
C GLN A 221 13.95 7.78 21.41
N SER A 222 13.80 9.09 21.60
CA SER A 222 12.75 9.72 22.41
C SER A 222 11.35 9.54 21.84
N ALA A 223 11.20 9.20 20.56
CA ALA A 223 9.90 8.96 19.93
C ALA A 223 9.34 7.56 20.23
N PHE A 224 10.18 6.61 20.66
CA PHE A 224 9.76 5.24 20.94
C PHE A 224 9.28 5.10 22.38
N ASN A 225 8.01 4.74 22.53
CA ASN A 225 7.37 4.41 23.81
C ASN A 225 7.36 2.89 24.03
N THR A 226 8.54 2.28 23.94
CA THR A 226 8.73 0.83 24.05
C THR A 226 9.82 0.52 25.08
N ASN A 227 9.74 -0.66 25.70
CA ASN A 227 10.76 -1.16 26.61
C ASN A 227 11.13 -2.62 26.25
N PRO A 228 12.34 -2.90 25.73
CA PRO A 228 13.42 -1.93 25.47
C PRO A 228 13.08 -0.96 24.32
N LYS A 229 13.90 0.10 24.21
CA LYS A 229 13.90 0.96 23.02
C LYS A 229 14.71 0.28 21.91
N PRO A 230 14.29 0.41 20.64
CA PRO A 230 15.02 -0.19 19.53
C PRO A 230 16.39 0.46 19.36
N ALA A 231 17.39 -0.30 18.94
CA ALA A 231 18.71 0.20 18.59
C ALA A 231 19.12 -0.29 17.21
N ASN A 232 20.14 0.34 16.60
CA ASN A 232 20.64 -0.04 15.28
C ASN A 232 19.51 -0.14 14.24
N TYR A 233 18.83 0.96 13.95
CA TYR A 233 17.74 0.99 12.98
C TYR A 233 17.90 2.12 11.98
N GLU A 234 17.33 1.88 10.80
CA GLU A 234 17.06 2.89 9.78
C GLU A 234 15.56 2.90 9.45
N VAL A 235 15.12 3.98 8.80
CA VAL A 235 13.72 4.16 8.41
C VAL A 235 13.64 4.40 6.91
N ARG A 236 12.67 3.74 6.27
CA ARG A 236 12.23 4.03 4.89
C ARG A 236 10.74 4.37 4.88
N LEU A 237 10.33 5.10 3.85
CA LEU A 237 8.92 5.33 3.55
C LEU A 237 8.47 4.35 2.48
N GLU A 238 7.30 3.78 2.70
CA GLU A 238 6.50 3.15 1.65
C GLU A 238 5.14 3.84 1.61
N SER A 239 4.69 4.27 0.44
CA SER A 239 3.39 4.88 0.22
C SER A 239 2.39 3.80 -0.19
N THR A 240 1.12 4.04 0.05
CA THR A 240 0.05 3.15 -0.39
C THR A 240 -0.09 3.11 -1.91
N ILE A 241 -0.43 1.92 -2.43
CA ILE A 241 -0.69 1.67 -3.86
C ILE A 241 -2.19 1.87 -4.12
N GLY A 242 -2.58 2.26 -5.33
CA GLY A 242 -3.99 2.21 -5.75
C GLY A 242 -4.57 0.80 -5.61
N ILE A 243 -5.81 0.70 -5.12
CA ILE A 243 -6.45 -0.57 -4.76
C ILE A 243 -7.44 -1.10 -5.80
N TYR A 244 -7.78 -0.27 -6.78
CA TYR A 244 -8.61 -0.65 -7.91
C TYR A 244 -7.97 -1.78 -8.74
N GLY A 245 -8.78 -2.74 -9.18
CA GLY A 245 -8.33 -3.91 -9.94
C GLY A 245 -7.52 -4.95 -9.15
N THR A 246 -7.40 -4.83 -7.81
CA THR A 246 -6.65 -5.81 -7.01
C THR A 246 -7.25 -7.21 -7.04
N GLY A 247 -8.59 -7.34 -7.17
CA GLY A 247 -9.26 -8.62 -7.39
C GLY A 247 -8.86 -9.32 -8.70
N LEU A 248 -8.58 -8.55 -9.76
CA LEU A 248 -8.10 -9.07 -11.03
C LEU A 248 -6.66 -9.57 -10.94
N LEU A 249 -5.81 -8.89 -10.16
CA LEU A 249 -4.44 -9.36 -9.87
C LEU A 249 -4.46 -10.64 -9.00
N ASP A 250 -5.43 -10.74 -8.09
CA ASP A 250 -5.66 -11.94 -7.29
C ASP A 250 -6.05 -13.14 -8.17
N ALA A 251 -6.77 -12.88 -9.28
CA ALA A 251 -7.19 -13.89 -10.25
C ALA A 251 -6.08 -14.37 -11.21
N ILE A 252 -4.87 -13.77 -11.18
CA ILE A 252 -3.71 -14.26 -11.95
C ILE A 252 -3.16 -15.53 -11.30
N ASP A 253 -2.99 -16.57 -12.13
CA ASP A 253 -2.49 -17.87 -11.71
C ASP A 253 -0.98 -17.86 -11.41
N GLN A 254 -0.59 -18.51 -10.32
CA GLN A 254 0.81 -18.57 -9.89
C GLN A 254 1.71 -19.37 -10.85
N ASP A 255 1.17 -20.31 -11.63
CA ASP A 255 1.91 -21.06 -12.64
C ASP A 255 2.20 -20.18 -13.87
N ASP A 256 1.30 -19.26 -14.20
CA ASP A 256 1.57 -18.24 -15.22
C ASP A 256 2.59 -17.22 -14.73
N MET A 257 2.53 -16.83 -13.46
CA MET A 257 3.60 -16.02 -12.86
C MET A 257 4.97 -16.73 -12.93
N LYS A 258 5.00 -18.04 -12.67
CA LYS A 258 6.24 -18.83 -12.74
C LYS A 258 6.85 -18.79 -14.13
N LYS A 259 6.05 -18.85 -15.19
CA LYS A 259 6.54 -18.75 -16.58
C LYS A 259 7.24 -17.42 -16.82
N VAL A 260 6.69 -16.31 -16.31
CA VAL A 260 7.34 -14.99 -16.40
C VAL A 260 8.70 -14.99 -15.69
N TYR A 261 8.79 -15.53 -14.48
CA TYR A 261 10.08 -15.66 -13.79
C TYR A 261 11.07 -16.53 -14.56
N GLN A 262 10.63 -17.64 -15.16
CA GLN A 262 11.48 -18.50 -16.00
C GLN A 262 11.94 -17.78 -17.26
N ASP A 263 11.11 -16.93 -17.86
CA ASP A 263 11.47 -16.14 -19.03
C ASP A 263 12.49 -15.05 -18.69
N GLU A 264 12.27 -14.29 -17.61
CA GLU A 264 13.24 -13.31 -17.10
C GLU A 264 14.60 -13.96 -16.78
N ALA A 265 14.58 -15.15 -16.16
CA ALA A 265 15.80 -15.91 -15.83
C ALA A 265 16.63 -16.28 -17.08
N LYS A 266 15.98 -16.55 -18.23
CA LYS A 266 16.67 -16.87 -19.50
C LYS A 266 17.46 -15.68 -20.04
N TYR A 267 16.98 -14.46 -19.81
CA TYR A 267 17.65 -13.24 -20.25
C TYR A 267 18.76 -12.77 -19.30
N GLY A 268 19.03 -13.53 -18.23
CA GLY A 268 20.11 -13.25 -17.29
C GLY A 268 19.81 -12.13 -16.30
N VAL A 269 18.54 -11.72 -16.17
CA VAL A 269 18.09 -10.77 -15.14
C VAL A 269 18.34 -11.39 -13.77
N GLU A 270 18.91 -10.62 -12.85
CA GLU A 270 19.07 -11.10 -11.47
C GLU A 270 17.72 -11.01 -10.76
N LEU A 271 17.11 -12.17 -10.53
CA LEU A 271 15.85 -12.27 -9.81
C LEU A 271 16.08 -12.30 -8.30
N ASN A 272 15.13 -11.74 -7.54
CA ASN A 272 15.22 -11.75 -6.08
C ASN A 272 15.35 -13.20 -5.54
N PRO A 273 16.45 -13.57 -4.86
CA PRO A 273 16.65 -14.93 -4.35
C PRO A 273 15.64 -15.33 -3.27
N ALA A 274 14.93 -14.37 -2.65
CA ALA A 274 13.83 -14.65 -1.75
C ALA A 274 12.57 -15.15 -2.49
N MET A 275 12.46 -14.88 -3.79
CA MET A 275 11.36 -15.29 -4.66
C MET A 275 11.77 -16.41 -5.61
N TRP A 276 12.99 -16.41 -6.14
CA TRP A 276 13.43 -17.34 -7.19
C TRP A 276 14.70 -18.11 -6.81
N ASP A 277 14.65 -19.43 -6.91
CA ASP A 277 15.83 -20.28 -6.86
C ASP A 277 16.37 -20.45 -8.28
N LYS A 278 17.46 -19.74 -8.56
CA LYS A 278 18.14 -19.76 -9.86
C LYS A 278 18.65 -21.15 -10.26
N THR A 279 19.04 -21.99 -9.29
CA THR A 279 19.60 -23.33 -9.58
C THR A 279 18.48 -24.29 -9.91
N ALA A 280 17.38 -24.24 -9.15
CA ALA A 280 16.21 -25.07 -9.41
C ALA A 280 15.39 -24.58 -10.62
N ASN A 281 15.57 -23.31 -11.03
CA ASN A 281 14.73 -22.61 -11.99
C ASN A 281 13.23 -22.69 -11.59
N ASP A 282 12.99 -22.47 -10.29
CA ASP A 282 11.71 -22.59 -9.62
C ASP A 282 11.60 -21.56 -8.48
N TRP A 283 10.40 -21.44 -7.89
CA TRP A 283 10.15 -20.65 -6.70
C TRP A 283 11.10 -21.00 -5.56
N ALA A 284 11.70 -19.98 -4.95
CA ALA A 284 12.44 -20.15 -3.71
C ALA A 284 11.51 -20.63 -2.59
N SER A 285 12.07 -21.33 -1.59
CA SER A 285 11.29 -21.81 -0.43
C SER A 285 10.58 -20.66 0.31
N THR A 286 11.17 -19.47 0.31
CA THR A 286 10.64 -18.24 0.93
C THR A 286 9.62 -17.50 0.06
N ALA A 287 9.41 -17.88 -1.20
CA ALA A 287 8.42 -17.29 -2.09
C ALA A 287 6.98 -17.64 -1.67
N TRP A 288 6.84 -18.81 -1.05
CA TRP A 288 5.57 -19.33 -0.56
C TRP A 288 5.13 -18.63 0.72
N TYR A 289 3.87 -18.23 0.74
CA TYR A 289 3.16 -17.78 1.94
C TYR A 289 2.21 -18.89 2.40
N LYS A 290 2.20 -19.18 3.70
CA LYS A 290 1.32 -20.17 4.30
C LYS A 290 0.09 -19.47 4.90
N LEU A 291 -1.07 -19.72 4.32
CA LEU A 291 -2.36 -19.18 4.79
C LEU A 291 -2.85 -19.90 6.05
N ALA A 292 -3.91 -19.38 6.65
CA ALA A 292 -4.41 -19.84 7.95
C ALA A 292 -4.79 -21.34 7.97
N ASP A 293 -5.31 -21.88 6.86
CA ASP A 293 -5.64 -23.31 6.72
C ASP A 293 -4.45 -24.18 6.25
N GLY A 294 -3.26 -23.58 6.13
CA GLY A 294 -2.05 -24.25 5.70
C GLY A 294 -1.82 -24.26 4.19
N THR A 295 -2.77 -23.76 3.39
CA THR A 295 -2.61 -23.58 1.94
C THR A 295 -1.38 -22.73 1.65
N LYS A 296 -0.57 -23.15 0.68
CA LYS A 296 0.58 -22.37 0.20
C LYS A 296 0.22 -21.65 -1.08
N MET A 297 0.42 -20.34 -1.11
CA MET A 297 0.29 -19.50 -2.31
C MET A 297 1.54 -18.64 -2.48
N VAL A 298 1.87 -18.29 -3.72
CA VAL A 298 3.04 -17.45 -4.03
C VAL A 298 2.74 -16.00 -3.66
N LYS A 299 3.70 -15.32 -3.00
CA LYS A 299 3.58 -13.91 -2.67
C LYS A 299 3.49 -13.06 -3.95
N LYS A 300 2.54 -12.13 -4.01
CA LYS A 300 2.29 -11.27 -5.18
C LYS A 300 1.84 -9.83 -4.86
N PHE A 301 1.58 -9.55 -3.59
CA PHE A 301 1.05 -8.26 -3.13
C PHE A 301 2.07 -7.49 -2.28
N THR A 302 1.91 -6.16 -2.27
CA THR A 302 2.82 -5.13 -1.71
C THR A 302 4.11 -4.94 -2.52
N TYR A 303 4.83 -3.83 -2.31
CA TYR A 303 6.12 -3.61 -2.97
C TYR A 303 7.16 -4.67 -2.59
N ALA A 304 7.17 -5.05 -1.31
CA ALA A 304 8.07 -6.03 -0.74
C ALA A 304 7.61 -7.49 -0.95
N MET A 305 6.49 -7.73 -1.63
CA MET A 305 5.94 -9.07 -1.88
C MET A 305 5.74 -9.85 -0.58
N THR A 306 4.97 -9.30 0.37
CA THR A 306 4.84 -9.88 1.73
C THR A 306 3.55 -10.70 1.93
N ARG A 307 2.67 -10.73 0.92
CA ARG A 307 1.34 -11.36 0.98
C ARG A 307 0.98 -12.04 -0.36
N ALA A 308 0.12 -13.06 -0.30
CA ALA A 308 -0.17 -13.93 -1.45
C ALA A 308 -1.64 -13.95 -1.91
N SER A 309 -2.59 -13.59 -1.03
CA SER A 309 -4.03 -13.54 -1.33
C SER A 309 -4.59 -12.20 -0.85
N LEU A 310 -5.64 -11.72 -1.51
CA LEU A 310 -6.33 -10.49 -1.10
C LEU A 310 -7.02 -10.65 0.27
N GLN A 311 -7.60 -11.82 0.55
CA GLN A 311 -8.33 -12.17 1.77
C GLN A 311 -7.41 -12.35 3.00
N ASP A 312 -6.09 -12.43 2.81
CA ASP A 312 -5.09 -12.40 3.91
C ASP A 312 -4.02 -11.31 3.69
N GLY A 313 -4.30 -10.35 2.81
CA GLY A 313 -3.31 -9.42 2.27
C GLY A 313 -3.73 -7.96 2.35
N PRO A 314 -3.44 -7.14 1.32
CA PRO A 314 -3.90 -5.76 1.26
C PRO A 314 -5.44 -5.69 1.41
N GLY A 315 -5.95 -4.76 2.20
CA GLY A 315 -7.37 -4.71 2.57
C GLY A 315 -7.68 -5.60 3.78
N ALA A 316 -7.76 -6.92 3.61
CA ALA A 316 -8.19 -7.83 4.68
C ALA A 316 -7.28 -7.82 5.92
N ASN A 317 -5.96 -7.93 5.74
CA ASN A 317 -5.01 -7.76 6.84
C ASN A 317 -4.80 -6.28 7.17
N ALA A 318 -5.13 -5.37 6.24
CA ALA A 318 -4.97 -3.93 6.41
C ALA A 318 -5.98 -3.34 7.41
N ILE A 319 -7.24 -3.80 7.40
CA ILE A 319 -8.23 -3.44 8.44
C ILE A 319 -7.60 -3.67 9.81
N TRP A 320 -7.08 -4.88 10.05
CA TRP A 320 -6.50 -5.22 11.33
C TRP A 320 -5.20 -4.46 11.63
N ASN A 321 -4.23 -4.38 10.71
CA ASN A 321 -2.93 -3.78 11.05
C ASN A 321 -2.89 -2.24 11.01
N ILE A 322 -3.87 -1.60 10.37
CA ILE A 322 -4.01 -0.13 10.31
C ILE A 322 -4.91 0.38 11.44
N THR A 323 -6.05 -0.26 11.66
CA THR A 323 -7.06 0.22 12.62
C THR A 323 -7.08 -0.59 13.93
N ASN A 324 -6.46 -1.77 13.96
CA ASN A 324 -6.54 -2.76 15.04
C ASN A 324 -7.92 -3.39 15.23
N VAL A 325 -8.86 -3.15 14.31
CA VAL A 325 -10.18 -3.79 14.30
C VAL A 325 -10.03 -5.29 14.11
N THR A 326 -10.60 -6.02 15.06
CA THR A 326 -10.59 -7.47 15.13
C THR A 326 -11.85 -8.08 14.53
N ARG A 327 -11.78 -9.39 14.33
CA ARG A 327 -12.80 -10.23 13.71
C ARG A 327 -12.78 -11.60 14.37
N SER A 328 -13.80 -12.41 14.10
CA SER A 328 -13.88 -13.78 14.63
C SER A 328 -12.69 -14.69 14.28
N ASP A 329 -11.93 -14.38 13.23
CA ASP A 329 -10.72 -15.09 12.83
C ASP A 329 -9.41 -14.45 13.35
N ARG A 330 -9.50 -13.32 14.08
CA ARG A 330 -8.38 -12.48 14.52
C ARG A 330 -8.60 -11.83 15.89
N HIS A 331 -8.85 -12.63 16.92
CA HIS A 331 -8.96 -12.19 18.32
C HIS A 331 -7.59 -11.97 18.98
N TYR A 332 -6.84 -11.00 18.47
CA TYR A 332 -5.56 -10.56 19.01
C TYR A 332 -5.17 -9.20 18.43
N LEU A 333 -4.38 -8.44 19.18
CA LEU A 333 -4.01 -7.06 18.87
C LEU A 333 -2.83 -6.97 17.90
N TYR A 334 -2.80 -5.92 17.08
CA TYR A 334 -1.63 -5.53 16.32
C TYR A 334 -0.69 -4.63 17.13
N THR A 335 -0.11 -5.20 18.19
CA THR A 335 0.77 -4.53 19.15
C THR A 335 2.03 -5.38 19.43
N THR A 336 2.93 -4.89 20.28
CA THR A 336 4.15 -5.62 20.68
C THR A 336 4.28 -5.76 22.20
N PRO A 337 4.93 -6.83 22.70
CA PRO A 337 5.25 -6.97 24.10
C PRO A 337 6.12 -5.82 24.64
N ALA A 338 7.01 -5.26 23.82
CA ALA A 338 7.86 -4.14 24.23
C ALA A 338 7.05 -2.86 24.51
N TRP A 339 6.06 -2.56 23.68
CA TRP A 339 5.12 -1.47 23.93
C TRP A 339 4.23 -1.76 25.14
N ALA A 340 3.67 -2.97 25.23
CA ALA A 340 2.86 -3.39 26.36
C ALA A 340 3.57 -3.23 27.71
N LYS A 341 4.84 -3.63 27.77
CA LYS A 341 5.71 -3.43 28.95
C LYS A 341 5.85 -1.96 29.30
N TYR A 342 6.18 -1.11 28.33
CA TYR A 342 6.32 0.32 28.55
C TYR A 342 5.03 0.93 29.13
N GLN A 343 3.87 0.66 28.50
CA GLN A 343 2.60 1.21 28.98
C GLN A 343 2.22 0.67 30.37
N SER A 344 2.47 -0.61 30.65
CA SER A 344 2.16 -1.22 31.94
C SER A 344 3.00 -0.69 33.11
N GLU A 345 4.19 -0.15 32.82
CA GLU A 345 5.11 0.39 33.83
C GLU A 345 4.97 1.91 34.00
N ASP A 346 4.11 2.57 33.21
CA ASP A 346 3.86 4.00 33.28
C ASP A 346 2.93 4.35 34.46
N PRO A 347 3.41 5.11 35.47
CA PRO A 347 2.58 5.50 36.61
C PRO A 347 1.35 6.33 36.23
N GLU A 348 1.41 7.12 35.15
CA GLU A 348 0.27 7.92 34.69
C GLU A 348 -0.83 7.02 34.10
N VAL A 349 -0.45 6.00 33.33
CA VAL A 349 -1.38 4.99 32.81
C VAL A 349 -2.07 4.25 33.95
N ILE A 350 -1.31 3.76 34.93
CA ILE A 350 -1.84 3.05 36.09
C ILE A 350 -2.81 3.93 36.88
N SER A 351 -2.41 5.16 37.19
CA SER A 351 -3.23 6.12 37.94
C SER A 351 -4.52 6.46 37.20
N TYR A 352 -4.45 6.66 35.88
CA TYR A 352 -5.61 6.98 35.06
C TYR A 352 -6.59 5.81 35.01
N ILE A 353 -6.13 4.59 34.76
CA ILE A 353 -6.98 3.39 34.75
C ILE A 353 -7.62 3.18 36.12
N LYS A 354 -6.86 3.34 37.21
CA LYS A 354 -7.39 3.21 38.57
C LYS A 354 -8.55 4.17 38.83
N LYS A 355 -8.47 5.39 38.31
CA LYS A 355 -9.49 6.43 38.47
C LYS A 355 -10.69 6.25 37.54
N HIS A 356 -10.49 5.71 36.34
CA HIS A 356 -11.48 5.74 35.26
C HIS A 356 -11.96 4.37 34.75
N GLY A 357 -11.35 3.27 35.20
CA GLY A 357 -11.63 1.90 34.74
C GLY A 357 -12.53 1.08 35.66
N ALA A 358 -12.83 1.54 36.88
CA ALA A 358 -13.63 0.75 37.82
C ALA A 358 -15.08 0.49 37.35
N ASP A 359 -15.65 1.40 36.57
CA ASP A 359 -16.99 1.26 35.98
C ASP A 359 -16.94 0.27 34.79
N GLU A 360 -17.79 -0.76 34.81
CA GLU A 360 -17.88 -1.78 33.74
C GLU A 360 -18.28 -1.22 32.38
N SER A 361 -18.92 -0.05 32.33
CA SER A 361 -19.23 0.65 31.08
C SER A 361 -18.03 1.38 30.47
N SER A 362 -16.94 1.54 31.23
CA SER A 362 -15.73 2.21 30.77
C SER A 362 -14.98 1.35 29.77
N VAL A 363 -14.51 1.96 28.68
CA VAL A 363 -13.57 1.32 27.73
C VAL A 363 -12.25 0.92 28.38
N LEU A 364 -11.95 1.46 29.57
CA LEU A 364 -10.77 1.11 30.35
C LEU A 364 -10.99 -0.02 31.33
N HIS A 365 -12.24 -0.47 31.53
CA HIS A 365 -12.57 -1.56 32.43
C HIS A 365 -11.79 -2.86 32.17
N PRO A 366 -11.53 -3.28 30.91
CA PRO A 366 -10.72 -4.47 30.65
C PRO A 366 -9.36 -4.44 31.36
N TYR A 367 -8.77 -3.25 31.51
CA TYR A 367 -7.46 -3.01 32.08
C TYR A 367 -7.46 -2.78 33.60
N TYR A 368 -8.64 -2.68 34.22
CA TYR A 368 -8.78 -2.34 35.63
C TYR A 368 -8.51 -3.54 36.57
N ALA A 369 -7.94 -3.23 37.73
CA ALA A 369 -7.85 -4.09 38.91
C ALA A 369 -7.78 -3.23 40.18
N ASP A 370 -8.01 -3.84 41.35
CA ASP A 370 -8.11 -3.11 42.63
C ASP A 370 -6.78 -2.47 43.09
N THR A 371 -5.65 -2.99 42.62
CA THR A 371 -4.30 -2.57 43.02
C THR A 371 -3.49 -2.08 41.83
N ASP A 372 -2.52 -1.20 42.10
CA ASP A 372 -1.63 -0.66 41.07
C ASP A 372 -0.83 -1.78 40.37
N GLU A 373 -0.36 -2.77 41.13
CA GLU A 373 0.33 -3.94 40.56
C GLU A 373 -0.63 -4.79 39.72
N GLY A 374 -1.88 -4.97 40.16
CA GLY A 374 -2.88 -5.70 39.38
C GLY A 374 -3.22 -5.00 38.05
N ILE A 375 -3.29 -3.66 38.05
CA ILE A 375 -3.50 -2.88 36.82
C ILE A 375 -2.31 -3.05 35.89
N LYS A 376 -1.09 -2.93 36.42
CA LYS A 376 0.15 -3.16 35.65
C LYS A 376 0.18 -4.55 35.02
N GLU A 377 -0.08 -5.60 35.78
CA GLU A 377 -0.14 -6.97 35.27
C GLU A 377 -1.22 -7.11 34.19
N ARG A 378 -2.41 -6.56 34.40
CA ARG A 378 -3.52 -6.62 33.45
C ARG A 378 -3.23 -5.88 32.15
N VAL A 379 -2.68 -4.67 32.23
CA VAL A 379 -2.26 -3.89 31.05
C VAL A 379 -1.21 -4.66 30.26
N ASN A 380 -0.21 -5.23 30.94
CA ASN A 380 0.82 -6.01 30.26
C ASN A 380 0.25 -7.25 29.56
N GLU A 381 -0.62 -8.00 30.24
CA GLU A 381 -1.26 -9.22 29.74
C GLU A 381 -2.08 -8.92 28.46
N ILE A 382 -2.95 -7.91 28.51
CA ILE A 382 -3.84 -7.56 27.39
C ILE A 382 -3.04 -7.00 26.21
N LEU A 383 -2.22 -5.97 26.45
CA LEU A 383 -1.52 -5.28 25.36
C LEU A 383 -0.44 -6.16 24.71
N SER A 384 0.03 -7.21 25.39
CA SER A 384 0.92 -8.22 24.82
C SER A 384 0.19 -9.32 24.03
N CYS A 385 -1.14 -9.32 24.00
CA CYS A 385 -1.94 -10.33 23.32
C CYS A 385 -1.94 -10.12 21.80
N ASN A 386 -0.80 -10.36 21.16
CA ASN A 386 -0.56 -10.09 19.75
C ASN A 386 -0.45 -11.35 18.87
N ASN A 387 -0.96 -12.47 19.37
CA ASN A 387 -0.97 -13.74 18.67
C ASN A 387 -2.33 -14.43 18.85
N ALA A 388 -2.72 -15.20 17.85
CA ALA A 388 -3.90 -16.05 17.90
C ALA A 388 -3.90 -16.98 19.13
N PRO A 389 -5.08 -17.30 19.69
CA PRO A 389 -5.20 -18.25 20.78
C PRO A 389 -4.59 -19.60 20.40
N LYS A 390 -3.86 -20.22 21.34
CA LYS A 390 -3.28 -21.56 21.15
C LYS A 390 -4.32 -22.62 21.48
N ASP A 391 -4.51 -23.59 20.59
CA ASP A 391 -5.23 -24.85 20.86
C ASP A 391 -6.62 -24.69 21.53
N GLY A 392 -7.44 -23.77 21.04
CA GLY A 392 -8.81 -23.56 21.56
C GLY A 392 -8.87 -23.04 23.00
N LYS A 393 -7.74 -22.57 23.55
CA LYS A 393 -7.69 -21.91 24.87
C LYS A 393 -7.97 -20.43 24.71
N GLU A 394 -8.82 -19.93 25.61
CA GLU A 394 -9.09 -18.50 25.74
C GLU A 394 -7.80 -17.73 26.01
N ASN A 395 -7.53 -16.70 25.20
CA ASN A 395 -6.43 -15.76 25.40
C ASN A 395 -6.93 -14.49 26.11
N ALA A 396 -6.00 -13.57 26.43
CA ALA A 396 -6.37 -12.32 27.10
C ALA A 396 -7.34 -11.46 26.29
N PHE A 397 -7.22 -11.45 24.96
CA PHE A 397 -8.18 -10.76 24.10
C PHE A 397 -9.59 -11.32 24.28
N GLU A 398 -9.78 -12.62 24.10
CA GLU A 398 -11.09 -13.26 24.24
C GLU A 398 -11.68 -13.00 25.64
N LYS A 399 -10.85 -13.12 26.68
CA LYS A 399 -11.27 -12.94 28.07
C LYS A 399 -11.71 -11.52 28.38
N TYR A 400 -10.93 -10.51 27.98
CA TYR A 400 -11.11 -9.13 28.45
C TYR A 400 -11.67 -8.17 27.39
N LEU A 401 -11.33 -8.36 26.12
CA LEU A 401 -11.71 -7.47 25.02
C LEU A 401 -12.86 -8.00 24.15
N LEU A 402 -13.16 -9.31 24.21
CA LEU A 402 -14.37 -9.85 23.60
C LEU A 402 -15.45 -10.12 24.65
N LYS A 403 -15.22 -11.07 25.57
CA LYS A 403 -16.23 -11.52 26.53
C LYS A 403 -16.38 -10.59 27.74
N GLY A 404 -15.35 -9.83 28.06
CA GLY A 404 -15.32 -8.89 29.18
C GLY A 404 -16.15 -7.62 28.91
N ALA A 405 -16.53 -6.94 29.98
CA ALA A 405 -17.17 -5.64 29.88
C ALA A 405 -16.18 -4.57 29.35
N PRO A 406 -16.63 -3.60 28.54
CA PRO A 406 -18.02 -3.36 28.14
C PRO A 406 -18.48 -4.15 26.89
N TYR A 407 -17.61 -4.97 26.28
CA TYR A 407 -17.85 -5.58 24.96
C TYR A 407 -18.81 -6.77 24.99
N ASN A 408 -18.82 -7.55 26.08
CA ASN A 408 -19.85 -8.56 26.40
C ASN A 408 -20.17 -9.58 25.27
N GLY A 409 -19.15 -9.97 24.51
CA GLY A 409 -19.21 -10.98 23.45
C GLY A 409 -19.53 -10.42 22.06
N GLU A 410 -19.60 -9.10 21.90
CA GLU A 410 -19.83 -8.48 20.60
C GLU A 410 -18.52 -8.38 19.79
N GLU A 411 -18.55 -8.89 18.56
CA GLU A 411 -17.46 -8.70 17.61
C GLU A 411 -17.34 -7.22 17.20
N GLU A 412 -16.10 -6.76 17.02
CA GLU A 412 -15.84 -5.40 16.53
C GLU A 412 -16.27 -5.24 15.07
N MET A 413 -15.97 -6.23 14.24
CA MET A 413 -16.48 -6.35 12.87
C MET A 413 -17.10 -7.73 12.68
N SER A 414 -18.38 -7.78 12.32
CA SER A 414 -19.06 -9.06 12.12
C SER A 414 -18.55 -9.78 10.86
N ASN A 415 -18.74 -11.10 10.80
CA ASN A 415 -18.37 -11.88 9.61
C ASN A 415 -19.12 -11.43 8.35
N LYS A 416 -20.35 -10.91 8.52
CA LYS A 416 -21.12 -10.34 7.42
C LYS A 416 -20.51 -9.03 6.93
N ASP A 417 -20.14 -8.14 7.84
CA ASP A 417 -19.55 -6.85 7.49
C ASP A 417 -18.21 -7.04 6.78
N TYR A 418 -17.41 -7.99 7.27
CA TYR A 418 -16.15 -8.35 6.62
C TYR A 418 -16.37 -8.98 5.24
N TYR A 419 -17.41 -9.81 5.07
CA TYR A 419 -17.80 -10.29 3.75
C TYR A 419 -18.18 -9.15 2.81
N ASP A 420 -19.03 -8.20 3.24
CA ASP A 420 -19.41 -7.03 2.43
C ASP A 420 -18.16 -6.20 2.05
N PHE A 421 -17.23 -5.98 2.98
CA PHE A 421 -15.94 -5.35 2.71
C PHE A 421 -15.13 -6.11 1.64
N MET A 422 -15.10 -7.45 1.70
CA MET A 422 -14.37 -8.23 0.70
C MET A 422 -15.08 -8.30 -0.66
N VAL A 423 -16.40 -8.18 -0.72
CA VAL A 423 -17.14 -7.97 -1.98
C VAL A 423 -16.71 -6.65 -2.60
N TRP A 424 -16.66 -5.57 -1.82
CA TRP A 424 -16.20 -4.26 -2.27
C TRP A 424 -14.76 -4.31 -2.78
N HIS A 425 -13.82 -4.73 -1.93
CA HIS A 425 -12.39 -4.65 -2.24
C HIS A 425 -12.03 -5.46 -3.48
N ARG A 426 -12.61 -6.65 -3.60
CA ARG A 426 -12.40 -7.50 -4.77
C ARG A 426 -13.17 -7.03 -6.00
N GLY A 427 -14.26 -6.28 -5.79
CA GLY A 427 -15.17 -5.76 -6.79
C GLY A 427 -14.84 -4.36 -7.32
N LEU A 428 -13.69 -3.75 -6.95
CA LEU A 428 -13.27 -2.44 -7.45
C LEU A 428 -12.77 -2.52 -8.91
N ALA A 429 -13.42 -1.78 -9.79
CA ALA A 429 -13.15 -1.78 -11.22
C ALA A 429 -11.90 -1.00 -11.61
N VAL A 430 -11.32 -1.40 -12.74
CA VAL A 430 -10.27 -0.62 -13.41
C VAL A 430 -10.95 0.32 -14.41
N PRO A 431 -10.64 1.63 -14.41
CA PRO A 431 -11.14 2.52 -15.45
C PRO A 431 -10.70 2.03 -16.84
N ALA A 432 -11.59 2.13 -17.82
CA ALA A 432 -11.30 1.84 -19.21
C ALA A 432 -10.12 2.69 -19.73
N ALA A 433 -9.35 2.17 -20.67
CA ALA A 433 -8.28 2.95 -21.31
C ALA A 433 -8.89 4.04 -22.21
N ARG A 434 -8.12 5.09 -22.52
CA ARG A 434 -8.60 6.27 -23.25
C ARG A 434 -7.69 6.64 -24.40
N ASN A 435 -8.25 7.29 -25.42
CA ASN A 435 -7.49 7.89 -26.51
C ASN A 435 -6.60 6.88 -27.29
N LEU A 436 -6.95 5.58 -27.34
CA LEU A 436 -6.13 4.58 -28.04
C LEU A 436 -6.16 4.75 -29.57
N ASP A 437 -7.10 5.55 -30.09
CA ASP A 437 -7.21 6.01 -31.47
C ASP A 437 -6.29 7.20 -31.78
N ASN A 438 -5.72 7.86 -30.77
CA ASN A 438 -4.85 9.01 -30.94
C ASN A 438 -3.47 8.61 -31.45
N ALA A 439 -3.00 9.26 -32.52
CA ALA A 439 -1.72 8.95 -33.16
C ALA A 439 -0.50 9.11 -32.23
N GLN A 440 -0.53 10.09 -31.30
CA GLN A 440 0.54 10.28 -30.32
C GLN A 440 0.59 9.14 -29.30
N VAL A 441 -0.57 8.66 -28.83
CA VAL A 441 -0.68 7.51 -27.91
C VAL A 441 -0.21 6.23 -28.59
N GLN A 442 -0.57 6.04 -29.86
CA GLN A 442 -0.11 4.92 -30.67
C GLN A 442 1.41 4.92 -30.88
N GLU A 443 2.00 6.08 -31.16
CA GLU A 443 3.45 6.22 -31.24
C GLU A 443 4.11 5.94 -29.88
N GLY A 444 3.52 6.45 -28.79
CA GLY A 444 3.96 6.19 -27.44
C GLY A 444 4.03 4.71 -27.09
N LYS A 445 3.01 3.92 -27.44
CA LYS A 445 3.03 2.46 -27.23
C LYS A 445 4.17 1.79 -28.02
N LYS A 446 4.35 2.15 -29.29
CA LYS A 446 5.43 1.61 -30.13
C LYS A 446 6.80 1.88 -29.50
N LEU A 447 7.05 3.12 -29.12
CA LEU A 447 8.30 3.53 -28.46
C LEU A 447 8.48 2.84 -27.10
N PHE A 448 7.43 2.76 -26.29
CA PHE A 448 7.46 2.08 -24.99
C PHE A 448 7.88 0.60 -25.12
N THR A 449 7.35 -0.10 -26.12
CA THR A 449 7.76 -1.48 -26.43
C THR A 449 9.17 -1.53 -27.01
N GLN A 450 9.47 -0.70 -28.01
CA GLN A 450 10.77 -0.68 -28.70
C GLN A 450 11.93 -0.35 -27.76
N TRP A 451 11.71 0.53 -26.79
CA TRP A 451 12.71 0.92 -25.82
C TRP A 451 12.89 -0.11 -24.71
N GLY A 452 12.03 -1.13 -24.63
CA GLY A 452 12.13 -2.21 -23.63
C GLY A 452 11.45 -1.88 -22.30
N CYS A 453 10.56 -0.89 -22.23
CA CYS A 453 9.77 -0.63 -21.01
C CYS A 453 8.77 -1.77 -20.74
N ALA A 454 8.23 -2.36 -21.81
CA ALA A 454 7.27 -3.46 -21.76
C ALA A 454 7.84 -4.80 -21.25
N THR A 455 9.16 -4.90 -21.01
CA THR A 455 9.79 -6.08 -20.41
C THR A 455 9.32 -6.25 -18.96
N CYS A 456 9.52 -5.23 -18.11
CA CYS A 456 9.01 -5.25 -16.74
C CYS A 456 7.53 -4.85 -16.67
N HIS A 457 7.13 -3.87 -17.48
CA HIS A 457 5.72 -3.46 -17.60
C HIS A 457 4.98 -4.33 -18.61
N LYS A 458 4.99 -5.65 -18.37
CA LYS A 458 4.34 -6.65 -19.21
C LYS A 458 2.89 -6.26 -19.48
N PRO A 459 2.47 -6.03 -20.74
CA PRO A 459 1.17 -5.44 -21.04
C PRO A 459 -0.01 -6.21 -20.44
N SER A 460 -0.09 -7.52 -20.70
CA SER A 460 -1.29 -8.30 -20.43
C SER A 460 -1.08 -9.57 -19.61
N TRP A 461 -2.16 -10.04 -19.00
CA TRP A 461 -2.29 -11.38 -18.39
C TRP A 461 -3.59 -12.02 -18.83
N LYS A 462 -3.64 -13.35 -18.80
CA LYS A 462 -4.91 -14.08 -18.80
C LYS A 462 -5.20 -14.48 -17.35
N THR A 463 -6.36 -14.12 -16.82
CA THR A 463 -6.77 -14.59 -15.50
C THR A 463 -7.05 -16.09 -15.56
N GLY A 464 -6.81 -16.80 -14.46
CA GLY A 464 -7.10 -18.23 -14.35
C GLY A 464 -8.59 -18.50 -14.15
N SER A 465 -8.92 -19.65 -13.56
CA SER A 465 -10.29 -19.95 -13.11
C SER A 465 -10.73 -19.10 -11.90
N ASP A 466 -9.81 -18.31 -11.34
CA ASP A 466 -10.04 -17.43 -10.18
C ASP A 466 -10.50 -18.20 -8.93
N ASN A 467 -9.71 -19.22 -8.59
CA ASN A 467 -9.87 -20.02 -7.39
C ASN A 467 -9.24 -19.31 -6.18
N TYR A 468 -9.77 -18.14 -5.84
CA TYR A 468 -9.30 -17.35 -4.69
C TYR A 468 -9.40 -18.15 -3.39
N TRP A 469 -8.48 -17.88 -2.46
CA TRP A 469 -8.56 -18.47 -1.13
C TRP A 469 -9.65 -17.79 -0.30
N VAL A 470 -10.40 -18.58 0.47
CA VAL A 470 -11.43 -18.07 1.38
C VAL A 470 -10.98 -18.19 2.84
N ASP A 471 -10.98 -17.08 3.56
CA ASP A 471 -10.68 -17.05 4.99
C ASP A 471 -11.81 -17.63 5.86
N ASN A 472 -11.52 -17.78 7.16
CA ASN A 472 -12.42 -18.39 8.12
C ASN A 472 -13.66 -17.54 8.42
N ALA A 473 -13.57 -16.21 8.37
CA ALA A 473 -14.70 -15.32 8.63
C ALA A 473 -15.75 -15.44 7.52
N ILE A 474 -15.34 -15.43 6.25
CA ILE A 474 -16.26 -15.65 5.13
C ILE A 474 -16.83 -17.08 5.15
N LYS A 475 -15.99 -18.10 5.42
CA LYS A 475 -16.48 -19.49 5.61
C LYS A 475 -17.55 -19.58 6.70
N ALA A 476 -17.37 -18.89 7.82
CA ALA A 476 -18.34 -18.85 8.91
C ALA A 476 -19.63 -18.13 8.51
N TYR A 477 -19.55 -16.99 7.82
CA TYR A 477 -20.73 -16.29 7.31
C TYR A 477 -21.50 -17.14 6.29
N ALA A 478 -20.82 -17.70 5.29
CA ALA A 478 -21.41 -18.57 4.27
C ALA A 478 -22.19 -19.74 4.91
N LYS A 479 -21.58 -20.40 5.91
CA LYS A 479 -22.23 -21.46 6.69
C LYS A 479 -23.51 -20.97 7.39
N SER A 480 -23.49 -19.78 7.97
CA SER A 480 -24.64 -19.22 8.69
C SER A 480 -25.87 -18.96 7.80
N ILE A 481 -25.64 -18.76 6.50
CA ILE A 481 -26.71 -18.52 5.51
C ILE A 481 -26.91 -19.69 4.53
N GLY A 482 -26.23 -20.83 4.74
CA GLY A 482 -26.36 -22.02 3.90
C GLY A 482 -25.81 -21.88 2.47
N GLN A 483 -24.78 -21.06 2.25
CA GLN A 483 -24.15 -20.83 0.95
C GLN A 483 -22.73 -21.43 0.85
N ASP A 484 -22.25 -21.63 -0.38
CA ASP A 484 -20.88 -22.05 -0.66
C ASP A 484 -19.94 -20.81 -0.66
N PRO A 485 -18.98 -20.70 0.28
CA PRO A 485 -18.08 -19.55 0.36
C PRO A 485 -17.26 -19.29 -0.92
N ASN A 486 -17.02 -20.31 -1.74
CA ASN A 486 -16.26 -20.18 -2.99
C ASN A 486 -17.05 -19.51 -4.12
N THR A 487 -18.31 -19.17 -3.88
CA THR A 487 -19.22 -18.58 -4.88
C THR A 487 -19.71 -17.19 -4.50
N MET A 488 -19.32 -16.68 -3.33
CA MET A 488 -19.93 -15.46 -2.77
C MET A 488 -19.17 -14.16 -3.10
N LEU A 489 -17.90 -14.21 -3.50
CA LEU A 489 -17.16 -13.01 -3.92
C LEU A 489 -17.18 -12.86 -5.45
N PRO A 490 -17.02 -11.62 -5.99
CA PRO A 490 -16.85 -11.39 -7.41
C PRO A 490 -15.72 -12.24 -8.01
N LYS A 491 -15.94 -12.76 -9.22
CA LYS A 491 -14.97 -13.58 -9.96
C LYS A 491 -14.67 -13.05 -11.35
N TYR A 492 -13.46 -13.34 -11.81
CA TYR A 492 -12.84 -12.84 -13.02
C TYR A 492 -12.23 -13.97 -13.86
N PRO A 493 -12.97 -15.05 -14.21
CA PRO A 493 -12.36 -16.22 -14.83
C PRO A 493 -11.99 -15.99 -16.31
N ASN A 494 -10.81 -16.47 -16.71
CA ASN A 494 -10.40 -16.69 -18.10
C ASN A 494 -10.46 -15.48 -19.06
N GLN A 495 -10.31 -14.25 -18.56
CA GLN A 495 -10.31 -13.04 -19.39
C GLN A 495 -8.89 -12.48 -19.57
N THR A 496 -8.67 -11.74 -20.65
CA THR A 496 -7.43 -10.98 -20.84
C THR A 496 -7.56 -9.65 -20.12
N ILE A 497 -6.56 -9.30 -19.33
CA ILE A 497 -6.45 -8.03 -18.60
C ILE A 497 -5.14 -7.35 -18.98
N TYR A 498 -5.05 -6.02 -18.84
CA TYR A 498 -3.90 -5.21 -19.24
C TYR A 498 -3.35 -4.34 -18.11
N PRO A 499 -2.76 -4.93 -17.05
CA PRO A 499 -2.25 -4.17 -15.91
C PRO A 499 -0.89 -3.51 -16.15
N TYR A 500 -0.16 -3.88 -17.20
CA TYR A 500 1.20 -3.39 -17.46
C TYR A 500 2.18 -3.62 -16.27
N THR A 501 2.26 -4.87 -15.83
CA THR A 501 3.17 -5.36 -14.78
C THR A 501 3.48 -6.83 -15.00
N ASP A 502 4.72 -7.22 -14.74
CA ASP A 502 5.18 -8.61 -14.68
C ASP A 502 5.00 -9.26 -13.30
N LEU A 503 4.60 -8.50 -12.27
CA LEU A 503 4.55 -8.91 -10.86
C LEU A 503 5.89 -9.41 -10.30
N VAL A 504 7.01 -9.11 -10.96
CA VAL A 504 8.37 -9.44 -10.52
C VAL A 504 8.93 -8.27 -9.69
N GLN A 505 9.86 -8.57 -8.78
CA GLN A 505 10.64 -7.54 -8.10
C GLN A 505 11.93 -7.25 -8.85
N HIS A 506 12.20 -5.97 -9.08
CA HIS A 506 13.41 -5.45 -9.73
C HIS A 506 14.18 -4.53 -8.80
N ARG A 507 15.44 -4.26 -9.14
CA ARG A 507 16.31 -3.31 -8.44
C ARG A 507 16.55 -2.09 -9.31
N LEU A 508 16.23 -0.92 -8.77
CA LEU A 508 16.44 0.37 -9.42
C LEU A 508 17.67 1.12 -8.87
N PHE A 509 18.22 0.68 -7.73
CA PHE A 509 19.41 1.25 -7.08
C PHE A 509 19.28 2.76 -6.83
N MET A 510 18.10 3.17 -6.35
CA MET A 510 17.80 4.58 -6.12
C MET A 510 18.48 5.10 -4.83
N ALA A 511 18.69 6.41 -4.73
CA ALA A 511 19.04 7.03 -3.45
C ALA A 511 17.96 6.73 -2.40
N ASN A 512 18.38 6.31 -1.20
CA ASN A 512 17.49 5.80 -0.15
C ASN A 512 16.43 4.85 -0.71
N ASP A 513 16.92 3.77 -1.31
CA ASP A 513 16.08 2.74 -1.88
C ASP A 513 15.14 2.12 -0.83
N ILE A 514 14.16 1.36 -1.31
CA ILE A 514 13.30 0.52 -0.47
C ILE A 514 14.15 -0.41 0.40
N ARG A 515 13.66 -0.84 1.56
CA ARG A 515 14.41 -1.57 2.61
C ARG A 515 15.39 -2.63 2.10
N THR A 516 15.02 -3.42 1.08
CA THR A 516 15.86 -4.50 0.53
C THR A 516 16.45 -4.19 -0.85
N GLY A 517 16.13 -3.02 -1.42
CA GLY A 517 16.40 -2.65 -2.82
C GLY A 517 15.49 -3.36 -3.84
N TRP A 518 14.69 -4.34 -3.44
CA TRP A 518 13.78 -5.09 -4.32
C TRP A 518 12.37 -4.52 -4.25
N CYS A 519 11.84 -4.09 -5.39
CA CYS A 519 10.52 -3.52 -5.49
C CYS A 519 9.72 -4.17 -6.62
N ARG A 520 8.48 -4.61 -6.33
CA ARG A 520 7.58 -5.17 -7.34
C ARG A 520 7.19 -4.11 -8.36
N THR A 521 7.20 -4.45 -9.65
CA THR A 521 6.60 -3.61 -10.70
C THR A 521 5.12 -3.38 -10.39
N THR A 522 4.71 -2.15 -10.08
CA THR A 522 3.28 -1.84 -9.87
C THR A 522 2.54 -1.74 -11.20
N PRO A 523 1.26 -2.16 -11.27
CA PRO A 523 0.42 -1.93 -12.45
C PRO A 523 0.40 -0.46 -12.89
N LEU A 524 0.40 -0.21 -14.20
CA LEU A 524 0.26 1.14 -14.77
C LEU A 524 -1.18 1.52 -15.11
N TRP A 525 -2.11 0.55 -15.14
CA TRP A 525 -3.49 0.82 -15.52
C TRP A 525 -4.16 1.94 -14.73
N GLY A 526 -4.92 2.78 -15.42
CA GLY A 526 -5.61 3.94 -14.88
C GLY A 526 -4.72 5.01 -14.23
N ARG A 527 -3.38 4.91 -14.23
CA ARG A 527 -2.50 5.83 -13.47
C ARG A 527 -2.55 7.25 -14.01
N GLY A 528 -2.83 7.44 -15.29
CA GLY A 528 -3.01 8.76 -15.89
C GLY A 528 -4.19 9.56 -15.35
N LEU A 529 -5.16 8.91 -14.68
CA LEU A 529 -6.30 9.59 -14.06
C LEU A 529 -6.01 10.12 -12.65
N SER A 530 -4.86 9.78 -12.06
CA SER A 530 -4.55 10.07 -10.67
C SER A 530 -4.66 11.57 -10.35
N SER A 531 -4.18 12.44 -11.24
CA SER A 531 -4.26 13.89 -11.04
C SER A 531 -5.70 14.38 -10.93
N MET A 532 -6.58 13.91 -11.82
CA MET A 532 -8.00 14.29 -11.84
C MET A 532 -8.78 13.70 -10.66
N LEU A 533 -8.52 12.42 -10.35
CA LEU A 533 -9.30 11.67 -9.36
C LEU A 533 -8.82 11.88 -7.93
N THR A 534 -7.55 12.21 -7.73
CA THR A 534 -6.98 12.34 -6.37
C THR A 534 -6.43 13.74 -6.10
N GLY A 535 -6.28 14.58 -7.13
CA GLY A 535 -5.59 15.88 -7.05
C GLY A 535 -4.06 15.77 -7.05
N ARG A 536 -3.51 14.57 -7.27
CA ARG A 536 -2.05 14.30 -7.27
C ARG A 536 -1.66 13.21 -8.26
N SER A 537 -0.43 13.29 -8.72
CA SER A 537 0.17 12.36 -9.69
C SER A 537 1.45 11.73 -9.14
N ASP A 538 1.61 11.67 -7.82
CA ASP A 538 2.80 11.14 -7.18
C ASP A 538 3.03 9.66 -7.56
N ARG A 539 4.27 9.26 -7.78
CA ARG A 539 4.69 7.94 -8.28
C ARG A 539 5.85 7.37 -7.46
N LEU A 540 6.09 6.08 -7.69
CA LEU A 540 7.07 5.23 -7.00
C LEU A 540 6.71 5.01 -5.52
N HIS A 541 7.45 4.10 -4.90
CA HIS A 541 7.12 3.52 -3.60
C HIS A 541 7.06 4.53 -2.46
N ASP A 542 7.54 5.76 -2.59
CA ASP A 542 7.60 6.76 -1.53
C ASP A 542 7.12 8.15 -1.99
N CYS A 543 6.39 8.22 -3.10
CA CYS A 543 5.92 9.46 -3.71
C CYS A 543 7.03 10.40 -4.21
N ARG A 544 8.26 9.89 -4.43
CA ARG A 544 9.40 10.74 -4.82
C ARG A 544 9.27 11.39 -6.19
N ALA A 545 8.56 10.76 -7.13
CA ALA A 545 8.39 11.25 -8.49
C ALA A 545 7.05 11.98 -8.64
N ARG A 546 7.09 13.23 -9.12
CA ARG A 546 5.91 14.10 -9.23
C ARG A 546 5.11 13.85 -10.51
N ASN A 547 5.75 13.33 -11.55
CA ASN A 547 5.18 13.07 -12.88
C ASN A 547 5.79 11.81 -13.52
N VAL A 548 5.34 11.48 -14.74
CA VAL A 548 5.82 10.30 -15.49
C VAL A 548 7.31 10.43 -15.83
N VAL A 549 7.74 11.62 -16.27
CA VAL A 549 9.12 11.89 -16.67
C VAL A 549 10.08 11.61 -15.52
N GLU A 550 9.84 12.18 -14.34
CA GLU A 550 10.66 11.95 -13.15
C GLU A 550 10.66 10.48 -12.73
N ALA A 551 9.51 9.79 -12.83
CA ALA A 551 9.45 8.37 -12.53
C ALA A 551 10.34 7.56 -13.48
N ILE A 552 10.32 7.84 -14.78
CA ILE A 552 11.21 7.20 -15.77
C ILE A 552 12.67 7.56 -15.47
N MET A 553 12.97 8.82 -15.11
CA MET A 553 14.35 9.20 -14.83
C MET A 553 14.94 8.56 -13.58
N TRP A 554 14.11 8.22 -12.57
CA TRP A 554 14.54 7.37 -11.46
C TRP A 554 15.00 5.97 -11.90
N HIS A 555 14.46 5.43 -12.99
CA HIS A 555 14.88 4.13 -13.52
C HIS A 555 16.29 4.16 -14.15
N CYS A 556 16.84 5.34 -14.48
CA CYS A 556 18.23 5.48 -14.94
C CYS A 556 19.16 6.20 -13.94
N TYR A 557 18.72 6.33 -12.67
CA TYR A 557 19.51 6.99 -11.63
C TYR A 557 20.91 6.36 -11.48
N ASP A 558 21.00 5.03 -11.53
CA ASP A 558 22.25 4.26 -11.48
C ASP A 558 22.33 3.26 -12.65
N LYS A 559 23.54 3.00 -13.15
CA LYS A 559 23.78 2.03 -14.25
C LYS A 559 23.46 0.58 -13.88
N ARG A 560 23.40 0.26 -12.59
CA ARG A 560 23.04 -1.07 -12.08
C ARG A 560 21.54 -1.34 -12.13
N SER A 561 20.71 -0.31 -12.30
CA SER A 561 19.26 -0.46 -12.42
C SER A 561 18.89 -1.46 -13.52
N ASP A 562 17.99 -2.40 -13.21
CA ASP A 562 17.48 -3.38 -14.18
C ASP A 562 16.79 -2.69 -15.37
N ALA A 563 16.27 -1.47 -15.16
CA ALA A 563 15.60 -0.66 -16.17
C ALA A 563 16.50 0.40 -16.83
N TYR A 564 17.81 0.45 -16.51
CA TYR A 564 18.71 1.51 -16.97
C TYR A 564 18.70 1.66 -18.50
N LYS A 565 18.81 0.55 -19.23
CA LYS A 565 18.86 0.56 -20.71
C LYS A 565 17.57 1.13 -21.31
N SER A 566 16.43 0.73 -20.78
CA SER A 566 15.13 1.19 -21.27
C SER A 566 14.92 2.67 -20.99
N ALA A 567 15.23 3.14 -19.78
CA ALA A 567 15.15 4.54 -19.41
C ALA A 567 16.20 5.42 -20.12
N LEU A 568 17.36 4.87 -20.47
CA LEU A 568 18.37 5.57 -21.27
C LEU A 568 17.89 5.88 -22.69
N ASN A 569 17.04 5.02 -23.28
CA ASN A 569 16.43 5.31 -24.57
C ASN A 569 15.50 6.53 -24.47
N PHE A 570 14.67 6.59 -23.42
CA PHE A 570 13.83 7.77 -23.13
C PHE A 570 14.68 9.03 -22.91
N TYR A 571 15.76 8.93 -22.13
CA TYR A 571 16.68 10.04 -21.89
C TYR A 571 17.27 10.61 -23.19
N ASN A 572 17.59 9.75 -24.16
CA ASN A 572 18.16 10.16 -25.45
C ASN A 572 17.10 10.43 -26.54
N ALA A 573 15.81 10.39 -26.21
CA ALA A 573 14.72 10.65 -27.14
C ALA A 573 14.51 12.16 -27.34
N THR A 574 13.88 12.54 -28.46
CA THR A 574 13.38 13.90 -28.71
C THR A 574 12.23 14.22 -27.76
N LYS A 575 11.89 15.50 -27.60
CA LYS A 575 10.74 15.90 -26.78
C LYS A 575 9.45 15.24 -27.28
N GLU A 576 9.23 15.20 -28.59
CA GLU A 576 8.04 14.63 -29.20
C GLU A 576 7.90 13.13 -28.90
N GLU A 577 9.00 12.38 -28.98
CA GLU A 577 9.05 10.95 -28.62
C GLU A 577 8.80 10.72 -27.12
N ARG A 578 9.38 11.56 -26.25
CA ARG A 578 9.15 11.49 -24.79
C ARG A 578 7.69 11.77 -24.45
N ASP A 579 7.14 12.84 -25.00
CA ASP A 579 5.75 13.24 -24.79
C ASP A 579 4.77 12.17 -25.30
N ALA A 580 5.11 11.47 -26.40
CA ALA A 580 4.33 10.33 -26.89
C ALA A 580 4.28 9.18 -25.87
N VAL A 581 5.41 8.79 -25.28
CA VAL A 581 5.44 7.75 -24.24
C VAL A 581 4.69 8.19 -22.98
N VAL A 582 4.80 9.45 -22.58
CA VAL A 582 4.02 10.01 -21.46
C VAL A 582 2.52 9.95 -21.76
N ALA A 583 2.10 10.33 -22.97
CA ALA A 583 0.71 10.24 -23.41
C ALA A 583 0.18 8.79 -23.36
N PHE A 584 0.98 7.82 -23.80
CA PHE A 584 0.62 6.41 -23.71
C PHE A 584 0.47 5.92 -22.26
N ILE A 585 1.42 6.22 -21.37
CA ILE A 585 1.33 5.83 -19.95
C ILE A 585 0.10 6.47 -19.28
N ASN A 586 -0.26 7.69 -19.69
CA ASN A 586 -1.44 8.35 -19.18
C ASN A 586 -2.75 7.76 -19.75
N ALA A 587 -2.73 7.23 -20.98
CA ALA A 587 -3.89 6.67 -21.66
C ALA A 587 -4.38 5.31 -21.09
N ILE A 588 -3.46 4.52 -20.52
CA ILE A 588 -3.71 3.16 -20.03
C ILE A 588 -4.17 3.08 -18.58
#